data_AF-A0A922ZTX5-F1
#
_entry.id   AF-A0A922ZTX5-F1
#
_cell.length_a   1.000
_cell.length_b   1.000
_cell.length_c   1.000
_cell.angle_alpha   90.00
_cell.angle_beta   90.00
_cell.angle_gamma   90.00
#
_symmetry.space_group_name_H-M   'P 1'
#
loop_
_entity.id
_entity.type
_entity.pdbx_description
1 polymer ?
#
loop_
_entity_poly.entity_id
_entity_poly.type
_entity_poly.pdbx_seq_one_letter_code
_entity_poly.pdbx_strand_id
1 'polypeptide(L)' 'RARQINDYYADLHEGSLFDNVGPLVDSTVDDKPLSVALHEINEDKLVLTRITD' A
#
# COMPACT_ATOMS: atom_id res chain seq x y z
N ARG A 1 -4.16 -1.12 -4.88
CA ARG A 1 -3.53 -0.98 -3.56
C ARG A 1 -2.21 -1.76 -3.43
N ALA A 2 -2.18 -3.09 -3.54
CA ALA A 2 -0.92 -3.86 -3.42
C ALA A 2 0.25 -3.32 -4.28
N ARG A 3 -0.02 -2.86 -5.51
CA ARG A 3 0.97 -2.16 -6.35
C ARG A 3 1.51 -0.88 -5.69
N GLN A 4 0.64 0.00 -5.18
CA GLN A 4 1.06 1.23 -4.46
C GLN A 4 1.97 0.92 -3.25
N ILE A 5 1.70 -0.16 -2.51
CA ILE A 5 2.55 -0.58 -1.38
C ILE A 5 3.92 -1.06 -1.89
N ASN A 6 3.94 -1.81 -2.98
CA ASN A 6 5.19 -2.25 -3.61
C ASN A 6 6.01 -1.06 -4.14
N ASP A 7 5.35 -0.10 -4.77
CA ASP A 7 5.98 1.11 -5.31
C ASP A 7 6.52 1.97 -4.16
N TYR A 8 5.80 2.08 -3.03
CA TYR A 8 6.30 2.71 -1.79
C TYR A 8 7.58 2.06 -1.25
N TYR A 9 7.70 0.74 -1.29
CA TYR A 9 8.93 0.07 -0.85
C TYR A 9 10.10 0.28 -1.82
N ALA A 10 9.84 0.39 -3.12
CA ALA A 10 10.86 0.76 -4.11
C ALA A 10 11.36 2.20 -3.88
N ASP A 11 10.43 3.14 -3.75
CA ASP A 11 10.63 4.54 -3.38
C ASP A 11 11.49 4.71 -2.13
N LEU A 12 11.17 3.97 -1.06
CA LEU A 12 11.94 3.96 0.19
C LEU A 12 13.38 3.48 -0.02
N HIS A 13 13.58 2.48 -0.88
CA HIS A 13 14.90 1.94 -1.21
C HIS A 13 15.75 2.94 -2.02
N GLU A 14 15.10 3.72 -2.88
CA GLU A 14 15.72 4.74 -3.73
C GLU A 14 15.88 6.10 -3.02
N GLY A 15 15.27 6.27 -1.83
CA GLY A 15 15.29 7.50 -1.05
C GLY A 15 14.32 8.58 -1.53
N SER A 16 13.36 8.23 -2.42
CA SER A 16 12.28 9.09 -2.88
C SER A 16 11.04 8.81 -2.05
N LEU A 17 10.67 9.67 -1.12
CA LEU A 17 9.63 9.37 -0.11
C LEU A 17 8.23 9.87 -0.45
N PHE A 18 7.99 10.42 -1.65
CA PHE A 18 6.87 11.33 -1.87
C PHE A 18 5.80 10.89 -2.86
N ASP A 19 6.03 9.83 -3.65
CA ASP A 19 5.11 9.48 -4.73
C ASP A 19 4.06 8.44 -4.31
N ASN A 20 4.39 7.56 -3.36
CA ASN A 20 3.53 6.47 -2.95
C ASN A 20 3.18 6.49 -1.46
N VAL A 21 1.96 6.06 -1.14
CA VAL A 21 1.48 5.94 0.25
C VAL A 21 1.78 4.53 0.76
N GLY A 22 2.61 4.46 1.80
CA GLY A 22 2.95 3.21 2.49
C GLY A 22 1.78 2.53 3.20
N PRO A 23 2.04 1.42 3.90
CA PRO A 23 1.03 0.65 4.63
C PRO A 23 0.23 1.49 5.63
N LEU A 24 -1.08 1.23 5.72
CA LEU A 24 -2.02 1.88 6.65
C LEU A 24 -2.32 1.03 7.90
N VAL A 25 -1.69 -0.14 7.97
CA VAL A 25 -1.72 -1.08 9.08
C VAL A 25 -0.27 -1.41 9.45
N ASP A 26 -0.07 -1.97 10.63
CA ASP A 26 1.27 -2.43 11.03
C ASP A 26 1.78 -3.50 10.06
N SER A 27 2.96 -3.26 9.48
CA SER A 27 3.64 -4.19 8.59
C SER A 27 5.13 -3.85 8.47
N THR A 28 5.89 -4.78 7.91
CA THR A 28 7.31 -4.67 7.61
C THR A 28 7.56 -4.72 6.10
N VAL A 29 8.76 -4.34 5.68
CA VAL A 29 9.18 -4.41 4.25
C VAL A 29 9.23 -5.84 3.70
N ASP A 30 9.31 -6.85 4.56
CA ASP A 30 9.32 -8.27 4.17
C ASP A 30 7.91 -8.83 3.93
N ASP A 31 6.88 -8.14 4.42
CA ASP A 31 5.49 -8.56 4.25
C ASP A 31 5.06 -8.44 2.79
N LYS A 32 4.34 -9.45 2.31
CA LYS A 32 3.88 -9.45 0.92
C LYS A 32 2.86 -8.31 0.70
N PRO A 33 3.07 -7.42 -0.29
CA PRO A 33 2.20 -6.27 -0.51
C PRO A 33 0.71 -6.62 -0.69
N LEU A 34 0.41 -7.79 -1.26
CA LEU A 34 -0.97 -8.27 -1.38
C LEU A 34 -1.59 -8.62 -0.03
N SER A 35 -0.85 -9.26 0.88
CA SER A 35 -1.32 -9.59 2.22
C SER A 35 -1.57 -8.33 3.04
N VAL A 36 -0.66 -7.35 2.98
CA VAL A 36 -0.85 -6.05 3.64
C VAL A 36 -2.09 -5.33 3.10
N ALA A 37 -2.27 -5.29 1.77
CA ALA A 37 -3.45 -4.67 1.16
C ALA A 37 -4.77 -5.35 1.57
N LEU A 38 -4.79 -6.68 1.72
CA LEU A 38 -5.98 -7.38 2.22
C LEU A 38 -6.25 -7.09 3.69
N HIS A 39 -5.20 -6.92 4.50
CA HIS A 39 -5.34 -6.51 5.90
C HIS A 39 -5.91 -5.09 6.03
N GLU A 40 -5.44 -4.15 5.20
CA GLU A 40 -6.01 -2.79 5.13
C GLU A 40 -7.49 -2.78 4.75
N ILE A 41 -7.92 -3.67 3.85
CA ILE A 41 -9.35 -3.84 3.51
C ILE A 41 -10.11 -4.40 4.71
N ASN A 42 -9.56 -5.41 5.38
CA ASN A 42 -10.20 -6.04 6.54
C ASN A 42 -10.36 -5.07 7.73
N GLU A 43 -9.46 -4.11 7.89
CA GLU A 43 -9.54 -3.06 8.92
C GLU A 43 -10.28 -1.79 8.45
N ASP A 44 -10.94 -1.82 7.30
CA ASP A 44 -11.68 -0.69 6.73
C ASP A 44 -10.83 0.60 6.60
N LYS A 45 -9.53 0.46 6.32
CA LYS A 45 -8.58 1.60 6.21
C LYS A 45 -8.61 2.29 4.84
N LEU A 46 -9.36 1.76 3.87
CA LEU A 46 -9.35 2.21 2.48
C LEU A 46 -10.71 2.71 2.04
N VAL A 47 -10.69 3.78 1.24
CA VAL A 47 -11.87 4.26 0.51
C VAL A 47 -11.76 3.83 -0.95
N LEU A 48 -12.79 3.17 -1.48
CA LEU A 48 -12.86 2.71 -2.86
C LEU A 48 -13.80 3.59 -3.67
N THR A 49 -13.28 4.22 -4.71
CA THR A 49 -14.08 4.90 -5.74
C THR A 49 -14.21 3.98 -6.95
N ARG A 50 -15.44 3.59 -7.30
CA ARG A 50 -15.68 2.88 -8.56
C ARG A 50 -15.50 3.84 -9.72
N ILE A 51 -14.68 3.45 -10.69
CA ILE A 51 -14.59 4.16 -11.97
C ILE A 51 -15.86 3.79 -12.73
N THR A 52 -16.73 4.77 -12.95
CA THR A 52 -17.88 4.63 -13.86
C THR A 52 -17.46 5.07 -15.25
N ASP A 53 -17.92 4.34 -16.27
CA ASP A 53 -17.75 4.72 -17.68
C ASP A 53 -18.49 6.01 -18.05
#